data_AF-A0A0F8ZTF4-F1
#
_entry.id   AF-A0A0F8ZTF4-F1
#
_cell.length_a   1.000
_cell.length_b   1.000
_cell.length_c   1.000
_cell.angle_alpha   90.00
_cell.angle_beta   90.00
_cell.angle_gamma   90.00
#
_symmetry.space_group_name_H-M   'P 1'
#
loop_
_entity.id
_entity.type
_entity.pdbx_description
1 polymer ?
#
loop_
_entity_poly.entity_id
_entity_poly.type
_entity_poly.pdbx_seq_one_letter_code
_entity_poly.pdbx_strand_id
1 'polypeptide(L)'
;ALDRTAVCRRLSKYKPFVIRSTHAAGPNRGPHNRSYWFYKRMAPVSHRYGAGFGVEPPGGDLTLDELRQELFEDASAGANHIFSYFQNYKLLPHTVAEYRRVLRPHERTLVDIGILYPTSQLLLEMSPFPPDQIPFCSAGREYFDYDVVDENMIGWGMLGDYKVLVQTGGKLLEADTIGRIDRWVRAGGLLILRADSPIESVEGDRTMGLTWHRGAGKDVAGGKATLWPAGRGAVARIPFKSVQTYLAAVVAVLREAGDRLPALKRLDGFDGQADGTWTTDFPTCRLRYNVESRRTTIHPRTRRPRTRNAEQ
;
A
#
# COMPACT_ATOMS: atom_id res chain seq x y z
N ALA A 1 14.14 15.92 0.06
CA ALA A 1 12.73 15.70 -0.37
C ALA A 1 12.33 14.21 -0.46
N LEU A 2 13.26 13.28 -0.70
CA LEU A 2 12.94 11.87 -0.99
C LEU A 2 12.82 10.94 0.23
N ASP A 3 13.38 11.32 1.39
CA ASP A 3 13.30 10.53 2.63
C ASP A 3 12.17 11.01 3.56
N ARG A 4 10.93 10.94 3.06
CA ARG A 4 9.73 11.37 3.80
C ARG A 4 9.47 10.46 5.02
N THR A 5 9.80 9.18 4.92
CA THR A 5 9.58 8.19 5.98
C THR A 5 10.56 8.37 7.13
N ALA A 6 11.83 8.72 6.90
CA ALA A 6 12.76 8.99 8.00
C ALA A 6 12.37 10.20 8.83
N VAL A 7 11.79 11.23 8.22
CA VAL A 7 11.22 12.39 8.94
C VAL A 7 10.12 11.90 9.90
N CYS A 8 9.21 11.04 9.42
CA CYS A 8 8.14 10.49 10.23
C CYS A 8 8.67 9.76 11.47
N ARG A 9 9.66 8.87 11.27
CA ARG A 9 10.31 8.13 12.36
C ARG A 9 11.08 9.05 13.30
N ARG A 10 11.86 10.00 12.78
CA ARG A 10 12.73 10.85 13.62
C ARG A 10 11.94 11.82 14.48
N LEU A 11 10.82 12.33 13.98
CA LEU A 11 9.93 13.19 14.77
C LEU A 11 9.12 12.41 15.81
N SER A 12 9.03 11.07 15.67
CA SER A 12 8.29 10.21 16.61
C SER A 12 8.73 10.24 18.07
N LYS A 13 9.91 10.76 18.35
CA LYS A 13 10.37 10.98 19.72
C LYS A 13 9.76 12.19 20.42
N TYR A 14 9.11 13.10 19.70
CA TYR A 14 8.52 14.34 20.23
C TYR A 14 7.01 14.25 20.46
N LYS A 15 6.48 13.07 20.79
CA LYS A 15 5.04 12.87 20.99
C LYS A 15 4.47 13.69 22.17
N PRO A 16 3.21 14.14 22.08
CA PRO A 16 2.28 13.95 20.95
C PRO A 16 2.57 14.92 19.79
N PHE A 17 2.56 14.41 18.56
CA PHE A 17 2.71 15.22 17.35
C PHE A 17 1.96 14.55 16.18
N VAL A 18 1.62 15.35 15.18
CA VAL A 18 0.91 14.91 13.96
C VAL A 18 1.76 15.30 12.75
N ILE A 19 1.99 14.35 11.84
CA ILE A 19 2.64 14.62 10.56
C ILE A 19 1.54 14.88 9.54
N ARG A 20 1.50 16.08 8.98
CA ARG A 20 0.53 16.42 7.94
C ARG A 20 1.12 16.24 6.55
N SER A 21 0.43 15.48 5.70
CA SER A 21 0.68 15.44 4.26
C SER A 21 -0.05 16.59 3.58
N THR A 22 0.65 17.40 2.79
CA THR A 22 0.06 18.45 1.94
C THR A 22 -0.13 18.01 0.49
N HIS A 23 0.01 16.70 0.21
CA HIS A 23 0.12 16.20 -1.17
C HIS A 23 -1.20 16.17 -1.94
N ALA A 24 -2.35 16.40 -1.29
CA ALA A 24 -3.57 16.65 -2.05
C ALA A 24 -3.70 18.08 -2.53
N ALA A 25 -2.79 19.02 -2.20
CA ALA A 25 -2.88 20.44 -2.58
C ALA A 25 -2.86 20.76 -4.10
N GLY A 26 -2.88 19.77 -4.99
CA GLY A 26 -3.11 19.93 -6.43
C GLY A 26 -4.48 19.37 -6.85
N PRO A 27 -5.07 19.82 -7.97
CA PRO A 27 -6.34 19.26 -8.41
C PRO A 27 -6.20 17.74 -8.59
N ASN A 28 -6.88 16.96 -7.75
CA ASN A 28 -7.09 15.51 -7.90
C ASN A 28 -7.99 15.19 -9.13
N ARG A 29 -8.04 16.11 -10.11
CA ARG A 29 -8.74 16.01 -11.39
C ARG A 29 -7.90 15.37 -12.49
N GLY A 30 -6.69 14.92 -12.16
CA GLY A 30 -5.89 14.09 -13.05
C GLY A 30 -6.43 12.66 -13.13
N PRO A 31 -6.04 11.87 -14.13
CA PRO A 31 -6.56 10.50 -14.34
C PRO A 31 -6.16 9.52 -13.22
N HIS A 32 -5.23 9.90 -12.34
CA HIS A 32 -4.74 9.07 -11.24
C HIS A 32 -4.74 9.86 -9.95
N ASN A 33 -5.31 9.29 -8.90
CA ASN A 33 -5.24 9.88 -7.58
C ASN A 33 -3.84 9.69 -6.99
N ARG A 34 -3.08 10.78 -6.96
CA ARG A 34 -1.69 10.79 -6.45
C ARG A 34 -1.64 10.95 -4.94
N SER A 35 -2.65 11.57 -4.36
CA SER A 35 -2.70 11.97 -2.96
C SER A 35 -2.70 10.75 -2.05
N TYR A 36 -3.60 9.81 -2.34
CA TYR A 36 -3.69 8.55 -1.60
C TYR A 36 -2.37 7.77 -1.60
N TRP A 37 -1.67 7.71 -2.74
CA TRP A 37 -0.36 7.06 -2.83
C TRP A 37 0.67 7.68 -1.87
N PHE A 38 0.72 9.02 -1.76
CA PHE A 38 1.61 9.68 -0.79
C PHE A 38 1.20 9.39 0.65
N TYR A 39 -0.11 9.32 0.93
CA TYR A 39 -0.62 9.01 2.27
C TYR A 39 -0.20 7.61 2.69
N LYS A 40 -0.37 6.64 1.80
CA LYS A 40 -0.04 5.23 2.04
C LYS A 40 1.46 4.95 2.11
N ARG A 41 2.32 5.92 1.83
CA ARG A 41 3.76 5.88 2.16
C ARG A 41 4.06 6.37 3.58
N MET A 42 3.40 7.44 4.02
CA MET A 42 3.75 8.13 5.28
C MET A 42 2.92 7.67 6.48
N ALA A 43 1.65 7.35 6.27
CA ALA A 43 0.75 6.91 7.32
C ALA A 43 1.23 5.64 8.05
N PRO A 44 1.71 4.59 7.37
CA PRO A 44 2.14 3.36 8.04
C PRO A 44 3.30 3.61 9.02
N VAL A 45 4.25 4.46 8.62
CA VAL A 45 5.38 4.86 9.48
C VAL A 45 4.88 5.69 10.65
N SER A 46 4.00 6.65 10.39
CA SER A 46 3.40 7.49 11.43
C SER A 46 2.72 6.62 12.49
N HIS A 47 1.85 5.69 12.09
CA HIS A 47 1.17 4.77 13.01
C HIS A 47 2.12 3.80 13.71
N ARG A 48 3.06 3.19 13.00
CA ARG A 48 4.04 2.23 13.57
C ARG A 48 4.82 2.84 14.72
N TYR A 49 5.19 4.10 14.56
CA TYR A 49 5.90 4.86 15.56
C TYR A 49 4.99 5.73 16.40
N GLY A 50 3.67 5.51 16.44
CA GLY A 50 2.72 6.19 17.34
C GLY A 50 2.59 7.71 17.16
N ALA A 51 2.92 8.23 15.99
CA ALA A 51 2.62 9.60 15.57
C ALA A 51 1.19 9.69 15.03
N GLY A 52 0.56 10.86 15.14
CA GLY A 52 -0.65 11.14 14.38
C GLY A 52 -0.34 11.31 12.90
N PHE A 53 -1.30 10.96 12.04
CA PHE A 53 -1.23 11.19 10.60
C PHE A 53 -2.33 12.16 10.20
N GLY A 54 -1.91 13.29 9.64
CA GLY A 54 -2.77 14.35 9.16
C GLY A 54 -2.78 14.43 7.64
N VAL A 55 -3.91 14.84 7.12
CA VAL A 55 -4.15 15.05 5.69
C VAL A 55 -4.66 16.46 5.45
N GLU A 56 -4.39 16.95 4.26
CA GLU A 56 -4.83 18.25 3.77
C GLU A 56 -5.46 17.99 2.41
N PRO A 57 -6.74 18.37 2.20
CA PRO A 57 -7.47 18.14 0.97
C PRO A 57 -6.94 19.04 -0.15
N PRO A 58 -7.35 18.80 -1.40
CA PRO A 58 -7.04 19.71 -2.48
C PRO A 58 -7.51 21.13 -2.22
N GLY A 59 -6.65 22.07 -2.61
CA GLY A 59 -7.03 23.47 -2.73
C GLY A 59 -8.05 23.64 -3.86
N GLY A 60 -8.85 24.71 -3.76
CA GLY A 60 -9.92 25.02 -4.72
C GLY A 60 -11.31 24.68 -4.20
N ASP A 61 -12.32 24.90 -5.07
CA ASP A 61 -13.71 24.58 -4.79
C ASP A 61 -13.97 23.10 -5.12
N LEU A 62 -13.83 22.24 -4.11
CA LEU A 62 -14.24 20.85 -4.22
C LEU A 62 -15.75 20.77 -4.45
N THR A 63 -16.17 19.75 -5.21
CA THR A 63 -17.55 19.27 -5.22
C THR A 63 -17.81 18.39 -4.00
N LEU A 64 -19.09 18.14 -3.69
CA LEU A 64 -19.47 17.24 -2.62
C LEU A 64 -18.96 15.80 -2.84
N ASP A 65 -18.95 15.36 -4.10
CA ASP A 65 -18.51 14.00 -4.46
C ASP A 65 -16.99 13.83 -4.39
N GLU A 66 -16.22 14.87 -4.76
CA GLU A 66 -14.77 14.91 -4.52
C GLU A 66 -14.51 14.85 -3.00
N LEU A 67 -15.20 15.65 -2.19
CA LEU A 67 -15.04 15.65 -0.74
C LEU A 67 -15.36 14.29 -0.09
N ARG A 68 -16.39 13.58 -0.57
CA ARG A 68 -16.74 12.23 -0.10
C ARG A 68 -15.69 11.18 -0.44
N GLN A 69 -15.09 11.29 -1.62
CA GLN A 69 -14.00 10.40 -2.01
C GLN A 69 -12.76 10.63 -1.14
N GLU A 70 -12.34 11.89 -0.98
CA GLU A 70 -11.22 12.27 -0.11
C GLU A 70 -11.43 11.75 1.30
N LEU A 71 -12.65 11.89 1.84
CA LEU A 71 -13.01 11.37 3.14
C LEU A 71 -12.76 9.89 3.35
N PHE A 72 -13.16 9.11 2.36
CA PHE A 72 -12.94 7.67 2.40
C PHE A 72 -11.44 7.37 2.33
N GLU A 73 -10.69 8.08 1.50
CA GLU A 73 -9.24 7.92 1.37
C GLU A 73 -8.48 8.34 2.63
N ASP A 74 -8.85 9.46 3.25
CA ASP A 74 -8.33 9.95 4.53
C ASP A 74 -8.56 8.91 5.63
N ALA A 75 -9.78 8.38 5.72
CA ALA A 75 -10.09 7.28 6.63
C ALA A 75 -9.24 6.05 6.31
N SER A 76 -9.10 5.69 5.02
CA SER A 76 -8.35 4.52 4.57
C SER A 76 -6.82 4.64 4.73
N ALA A 77 -6.32 5.87 4.83
CA ALA A 77 -4.96 6.17 5.29
C ALA A 77 -4.84 6.17 6.82
N GLY A 78 -5.94 6.03 7.57
CA GLY A 78 -5.97 6.12 9.03
C GLY A 78 -5.63 7.52 9.53
N ALA A 79 -6.06 8.55 8.81
CA ALA A 79 -5.90 9.93 9.24
C ALA A 79 -6.67 10.19 10.54
N ASN A 80 -6.01 10.88 11.47
CA ASN A 80 -6.60 11.33 12.73
C ASN A 80 -6.59 12.85 12.91
N HIS A 81 -6.14 13.57 11.87
CA HIS A 81 -6.21 15.01 11.76
C HIS A 81 -6.56 15.37 10.31
N ILE A 82 -7.59 16.18 10.12
CA ILE A 82 -7.98 16.66 8.79
C ILE A 82 -7.92 18.17 8.80
N PHE A 83 -7.02 18.73 8.01
CA PHE A 83 -7.02 20.14 7.70
C PHE A 83 -8.09 20.42 6.65
N SER A 84 -8.73 21.58 6.64
CA SER A 84 -9.64 21.99 5.55
C SER A 84 -9.41 23.43 5.19
N TYR A 85 -9.42 23.72 3.89
CA TYR A 85 -9.39 25.08 3.37
C TYR A 85 -10.72 25.79 3.59
N PHE A 86 -10.67 27.13 3.71
CA PHE A 86 -11.86 27.93 4.00
C PHE A 86 -12.97 27.76 2.96
N GLN A 87 -12.62 27.74 1.68
CA GLN A 87 -13.55 27.52 0.56
C GLN A 87 -14.37 26.21 0.69
N ASN A 88 -13.86 25.19 1.38
CA ASN A 88 -14.57 23.91 1.54
C ASN A 88 -15.58 23.93 2.71
N TYR A 89 -15.59 24.94 3.58
CA TYR A 89 -16.55 25.02 4.71
C TYR A 89 -18.01 25.05 4.27
N LYS A 90 -18.32 25.57 3.07
CA LYS A 90 -19.69 25.56 2.53
C LYS A 90 -20.27 24.15 2.36
N LEU A 91 -19.41 23.14 2.23
CA LEU A 91 -19.79 21.73 2.09
C LEU A 91 -19.72 20.96 3.42
N LEU A 92 -19.09 21.53 4.44
CA LEU A 92 -18.80 20.84 5.70
C LEU A 92 -20.04 20.50 6.55
N PRO A 93 -21.08 21.34 6.70
CA PRO A 93 -22.21 21.02 7.58
C PRO A 93 -22.92 19.70 7.22
N HIS A 94 -23.11 19.42 5.93
CA HIS A 94 -23.75 18.19 5.46
C HIS A 94 -22.81 16.98 5.48
N THR A 95 -21.50 17.21 5.39
CA THR A 95 -20.51 16.12 5.35
C THR A 95 -20.00 15.73 6.73
N VAL A 96 -19.97 16.62 7.73
CA VAL A 96 -19.45 16.33 9.09
C VAL A 96 -20.10 15.10 9.75
N ALA A 97 -21.39 14.87 9.51
CA ALA A 97 -22.05 13.65 10.00
C ALA A 97 -21.50 12.38 9.31
N GLU A 98 -21.19 12.47 8.02
CA GLU A 98 -20.55 11.40 7.24
C GLU A 98 -19.09 11.21 7.66
N TYR A 99 -18.32 12.30 7.86
CA TYR A 99 -16.97 12.31 8.46
C TYR A 99 -16.95 11.48 9.73
N ARG A 100 -17.82 11.79 10.69
CA ARG A 100 -17.87 11.13 12.01
C ARG A 100 -18.13 9.63 11.90
N ARG A 101 -18.91 9.20 10.91
CA ARG A 101 -19.26 7.78 10.73
C ARG A 101 -18.11 6.98 10.11
N VAL A 102 -17.39 7.58 9.16
CA VAL A 102 -16.37 6.90 8.34
C VAL A 102 -14.98 6.97 8.98
N LEU A 103 -14.62 8.11 9.58
CA LEU A 103 -13.30 8.30 10.18
C LEU A 103 -13.12 7.46 11.43
N ARG A 104 -11.91 6.91 11.57
CA ARG A 104 -11.54 6.04 12.67
C ARG A 104 -10.19 6.47 13.26
N PRO A 105 -10.12 7.65 13.91
CA PRO A 105 -8.87 8.23 14.38
C PRO A 105 -8.12 7.38 15.43
N HIS A 106 -8.78 6.35 15.96
CA HIS A 106 -8.24 5.43 16.97
C HIS A 106 -7.90 4.04 16.42
N GLU A 107 -8.20 3.76 15.15
CA GLU A 107 -7.94 2.46 14.54
C GLU A 107 -6.91 2.60 13.41
N ARG A 108 -5.93 1.68 13.40
CA ARG A 108 -5.01 1.52 12.27
C ARG A 108 -5.69 0.68 11.19
N THR A 109 -5.50 1.04 9.93
CA THR A 109 -5.94 0.21 8.80
C THR A 109 -5.14 -1.08 8.71
N LEU A 110 -5.81 -2.15 8.29
CA LEU A 110 -5.22 -3.46 8.09
C LEU A 110 -4.94 -3.62 6.59
N VAL A 111 -3.65 -3.67 6.24
CA VAL A 111 -3.18 -3.73 4.86
C VAL A 111 -2.12 -4.81 4.77
N ASP A 112 -2.42 -5.88 4.04
CA ASP A 112 -1.48 -7.00 3.88
C ASP A 112 -0.58 -6.85 2.63
N ILE A 113 -0.85 -5.87 1.75
CA ILE A 113 -0.17 -5.67 0.47
C ILE A 113 0.70 -4.41 0.54
N GLY A 114 2.02 -4.60 0.45
CA GLY A 114 3.00 -3.53 0.27
C GLY A 114 3.39 -3.35 -1.19
N ILE A 115 3.58 -2.11 -1.62
CA ILE A 115 4.10 -1.74 -2.94
C ILE A 115 5.52 -1.20 -2.75
N LEU A 116 6.52 -1.91 -3.29
CA LEU A 116 7.93 -1.57 -3.10
C LEU A 116 8.24 -0.20 -3.72
N TYR A 117 8.85 0.69 -2.92
CA TYR A 117 9.35 1.98 -3.38
C TYR A 117 10.89 1.96 -3.43
N PRO A 118 11.49 1.83 -4.64
CA PRO A 118 12.93 1.64 -4.83
C PRO A 118 13.69 2.95 -4.64
N THR A 119 13.97 3.29 -3.38
CA THR A 119 14.49 4.62 -3.00
C THR A 119 15.86 4.88 -3.61
N SER A 120 16.73 3.87 -3.61
CA SER A 120 18.09 3.92 -4.15
C SER A 120 18.09 4.25 -5.64
N GLN A 121 17.30 3.53 -6.44
CA GLN A 121 17.16 3.86 -7.86
C GLN A 121 16.66 5.28 -8.08
N LEU A 122 15.59 5.68 -7.37
CA LEU A 122 14.97 6.99 -7.57
C LEU A 122 15.90 8.14 -7.17
N LEU A 123 16.75 7.93 -6.16
CA LEU A 123 17.79 8.90 -5.79
C LEU A 123 18.82 9.07 -6.90
N LEU A 124 19.29 7.98 -7.49
CA LEU A 124 20.28 8.01 -8.58
C LEU A 124 19.71 8.60 -9.87
N GLU A 125 18.46 8.28 -10.19
CA GLU A 125 17.75 8.81 -11.37
C GLU A 125 17.23 10.24 -11.14
N MET A 126 17.37 10.78 -9.93
CA MET A 126 16.74 12.04 -9.50
C MET A 126 15.23 12.09 -9.80
N SER A 127 14.59 10.93 -9.74
CA SER A 127 13.17 10.77 -10.07
C SER A 127 12.30 10.91 -8.81
N PRO A 128 11.20 11.67 -8.86
CA PRO A 128 10.34 11.87 -7.68
C PRO A 128 9.55 10.63 -7.28
N PHE A 129 9.25 9.73 -8.23
CA PHE A 129 8.47 8.51 -8.05
C PHE A 129 8.61 7.58 -9.27
N PRO A 130 8.37 6.26 -9.15
CA PRO A 130 8.41 5.36 -10.30
C PRO A 130 7.24 5.66 -11.27
N PRO A 131 7.47 5.79 -12.59
CA PRO A 131 6.44 6.21 -13.55
C PRO A 131 5.17 5.36 -13.54
N ASP A 132 5.31 4.04 -13.45
CA ASP A 132 4.18 3.09 -13.53
C ASP A 132 3.46 2.87 -12.19
N GLN A 133 4.06 3.30 -11.08
CA GLN A 133 3.58 2.93 -9.75
C GLN A 133 2.29 3.64 -9.37
N ILE A 134 2.18 4.95 -9.66
CA ILE A 134 0.96 5.72 -9.39
C ILE A 134 -0.23 5.20 -10.22
N PRO A 135 -0.11 5.01 -11.55
CA PRO A 135 -1.18 4.39 -12.33
C PRO A 135 -1.57 3.00 -11.82
N PHE A 136 -0.58 2.16 -11.48
CA PHE A 136 -0.83 0.83 -10.92
C PHE A 136 -1.62 0.90 -9.61
N CYS A 137 -1.19 1.76 -8.69
CA CYS A 137 -1.81 1.91 -7.38
C CYS A 137 -3.21 2.53 -7.49
N SER A 138 -3.40 3.51 -8.37
CA SER A 138 -4.70 4.13 -8.61
C SER A 138 -5.71 3.14 -9.19
N ALA A 139 -5.31 2.36 -10.21
CA ALA A 139 -6.16 1.31 -10.77
C ALA A 139 -6.33 0.12 -9.80
N GLY A 140 -5.33 -0.15 -8.97
CA GLY A 140 -5.32 -1.22 -7.98
C GLY A 140 -6.34 -1.03 -6.86
N ARG A 141 -6.79 0.20 -6.57
CA ARG A 141 -7.83 0.47 -5.55
C ARG A 141 -9.15 -0.24 -5.78
N GLU A 142 -9.40 -0.59 -7.04
CA GLU A 142 -10.51 -1.44 -7.45
C GLU A 142 -10.46 -2.83 -6.79
N TYR A 143 -9.26 -3.36 -6.55
CA TYR A 143 -9.06 -4.74 -6.11
C TYR A 143 -8.51 -4.86 -4.68
N PHE A 144 -7.69 -3.90 -4.26
CA PHE A 144 -7.01 -3.91 -2.97
C PHE A 144 -6.70 -2.53 -2.39
N ASP A 145 -6.56 -2.48 -1.06
CA ASP A 145 -5.79 -1.47 -0.35
C ASP A 145 -4.31 -1.85 -0.26
N TYR A 146 -3.45 -0.85 -0.17
CA TYR A 146 -2.01 -1.03 -0.23
C TYR A 146 -1.27 0.03 0.58
N ASP A 147 -0.10 -0.32 1.10
CA ASP A 147 0.87 0.64 1.61
C ASP A 147 2.06 0.74 0.65
N VAL A 148 2.72 1.90 0.61
CA VAL A 148 3.95 2.09 -0.17
C VAL A 148 5.14 1.88 0.76
N VAL A 149 5.91 0.84 0.51
CA VAL A 149 6.95 0.34 1.40
C VAL A 149 8.32 0.68 0.81
N ASP A 150 9.04 1.61 1.43
CA ASP A 150 10.38 2.00 0.98
C ASP A 150 11.50 1.24 1.71
N GLU A 151 12.74 1.42 1.24
CA GLU A 151 13.91 0.70 1.75
C GLU A 151 14.18 1.00 3.23
N ASN A 152 13.85 2.21 3.69
CA ASN A 152 13.91 2.57 5.09
C ASN A 152 12.91 1.74 5.93
N MET A 153 11.65 1.64 5.49
CA MET A 153 10.65 0.78 6.14
C MET A 153 11.10 -0.68 6.21
N ILE A 154 11.69 -1.19 5.12
CA ILE A 154 12.28 -2.54 5.07
C ILE A 154 13.41 -2.67 6.08
N GLY A 155 14.34 -1.73 6.10
CA GLY A 155 15.45 -1.64 7.05
C GLY A 155 15.00 -1.64 8.51
N TRP A 156 13.84 -1.04 8.80
CA TRP A 156 13.25 -0.98 10.13
C TRP A 156 12.38 -2.20 10.49
N GLY A 157 12.35 -3.21 9.63
CA GLY A 157 11.61 -4.46 9.87
C GLY A 157 10.10 -4.36 9.65
N MET A 158 9.62 -3.32 8.96
CA MET A 158 8.18 -3.16 8.71
C MET A 158 7.61 -4.14 7.69
N LEU A 159 8.46 -4.91 6.97
CA LEU A 159 7.96 -6.03 6.15
C LEU A 159 7.15 -7.05 6.95
N GLY A 160 7.36 -7.17 8.26
CA GLY A 160 6.55 -8.03 9.13
C GLY A 160 5.08 -7.62 9.24
N ASP A 161 4.73 -6.38 8.87
CA ASP A 161 3.34 -5.89 8.83
C ASP A 161 2.62 -6.32 7.53
N TYR A 162 3.36 -6.84 6.54
CA TYR A 162 2.85 -7.19 5.21
C TYR A 162 3.02 -8.68 4.90
N LYS A 163 2.10 -9.20 4.08
CA LYS A 163 2.14 -10.57 3.57
C LYS A 163 2.57 -10.65 2.11
N VAL A 164 2.33 -9.57 1.36
CA VAL A 164 2.70 -9.46 -0.05
C VAL A 164 3.51 -8.19 -0.27
N LEU A 165 4.55 -8.27 -1.10
CA LEU A 165 5.33 -7.14 -1.57
C LEU A 165 5.34 -7.15 -3.10
N VAL A 166 4.87 -6.08 -3.73
CA VAL A 166 4.76 -5.96 -5.19
C VAL A 166 5.75 -4.93 -5.70
N GLN A 167 6.60 -5.34 -6.64
CA GLN A 167 7.51 -4.45 -7.36
C GLN A 167 6.84 -3.96 -8.64
N THR A 168 6.38 -2.71 -8.64
CA THR A 168 5.75 -2.09 -9.82
C THR A 168 6.76 -1.51 -10.81
N GLY A 169 8.03 -1.40 -10.40
CA GLY A 169 9.14 -0.89 -11.16
C GLY A 169 10.37 -0.68 -10.27
N GLY A 170 11.46 -0.28 -10.90
CA GLY A 170 12.77 -0.08 -10.28
C GLY A 170 13.48 -1.40 -9.94
N LYS A 171 14.72 -1.51 -10.37
CA LYS A 171 15.57 -2.69 -10.27
C LYS A 171 16.70 -2.53 -9.24
N LEU A 172 17.06 -1.31 -8.87
CA LEU A 172 18.22 -1.07 -8.02
C LEU A 172 17.83 -0.81 -6.56
N LEU A 173 18.37 -1.62 -5.63
CA LEU A 173 18.17 -1.52 -4.18
C LEU A 173 19.52 -1.69 -3.45
N GLU A 174 19.58 -1.34 -2.17
CA GLU A 174 20.74 -1.67 -1.32
C GLU A 174 20.83 -3.20 -1.08
N ALA A 175 22.03 -3.77 -0.97
CA ALA A 175 22.20 -5.20 -0.72
C ALA A 175 21.52 -5.66 0.60
N ASP A 176 21.57 -4.84 1.65
CA ASP A 176 20.88 -5.15 2.91
C ASP A 176 19.34 -5.18 2.73
N THR A 177 18.78 -4.28 1.92
CA THR A 177 17.35 -4.29 1.56
C THR A 177 16.98 -5.61 0.89
N ILE A 178 17.76 -6.04 -0.11
CA ILE A 178 17.52 -7.30 -0.83
C ILE A 178 17.60 -8.50 0.13
N GLY A 179 18.60 -8.52 1.02
CA GLY A 179 18.75 -9.57 2.04
C GLY A 179 17.60 -9.62 3.04
N ARG A 180 17.01 -8.48 3.41
CA ARG A 180 15.81 -8.43 4.25
C ARG A 180 14.58 -8.95 3.53
N ILE A 181 14.40 -8.60 2.26
CA ILE A 181 13.31 -9.14 1.43
C ILE A 181 13.45 -10.66 1.32
N ASP A 182 14.66 -11.19 1.03
CA ASP A 182 14.89 -12.63 0.94
C ASP A 182 14.51 -13.37 2.24
N ARG A 183 14.96 -12.87 3.40
CA ARG A 183 14.59 -13.44 4.70
C ARG A 183 13.08 -13.42 4.94
N TRP A 184 12.42 -12.31 4.59
CA TRP A 184 10.96 -12.17 4.72
C TRP A 184 10.20 -13.14 3.80
N VAL A 185 10.60 -13.28 2.54
CA VAL A 185 10.03 -14.28 1.62
C VAL A 185 10.19 -15.68 2.19
N ARG A 186 11.40 -16.07 2.61
CA ARG A 186 11.66 -17.38 3.21
C ARG A 186 10.85 -17.64 4.48
N ALA A 187 10.46 -16.60 5.19
CA ALA A 187 9.63 -16.68 6.38
C ALA A 187 8.12 -16.84 6.09
N GLY A 188 7.67 -16.70 4.84
CA GLY A 188 6.27 -16.85 4.46
C GLY A 188 5.70 -15.73 3.57
N GLY A 189 6.50 -14.71 3.26
CA GLY A 189 6.08 -13.60 2.39
C GLY A 189 5.94 -14.02 0.92
N LEU A 190 5.08 -13.31 0.19
CA LEU A 190 4.99 -13.39 -1.27
C LEU A 190 5.58 -12.14 -1.92
N LEU A 191 6.67 -12.32 -2.65
CA LEU A 191 7.25 -11.27 -3.48
C LEU A 191 6.73 -11.38 -4.91
N ILE A 192 6.14 -10.32 -5.46
CA ILE A 192 5.69 -10.27 -6.85
C ILE A 192 6.61 -9.31 -7.60
N LEU A 193 7.39 -9.86 -8.53
CA LEU A 193 8.39 -9.16 -9.32
C LEU A 193 7.91 -8.87 -10.73
N ARG A 194 8.35 -7.73 -11.24
CA ARG A 194 8.21 -7.36 -12.65
C ARG A 194 9.34 -8.01 -13.45
N ALA A 195 9.01 -8.84 -14.43
CA ALA A 195 10.02 -9.70 -15.06
C ALA A 195 11.10 -8.92 -15.85
N ASP A 196 10.74 -7.75 -16.39
CA ASP A 196 11.62 -6.80 -17.08
C ASP A 196 12.49 -5.96 -16.14
N SER A 197 12.30 -6.09 -14.83
CA SER A 197 13.01 -5.32 -13.80
C SER A 197 13.65 -6.26 -12.78
N PRO A 198 14.68 -7.05 -13.17
CA PRO A 198 15.36 -7.92 -12.24
C PRO A 198 16.05 -7.10 -11.15
N ILE A 199 15.83 -7.44 -9.89
CA ILE A 199 16.45 -6.73 -8.76
C ILE A 199 17.97 -6.96 -8.77
N GLU A 200 18.72 -5.88 -8.72
CA GLU A 200 20.17 -5.79 -8.60
C GLU A 200 20.56 -4.86 -7.45
N SER A 201 21.70 -5.13 -6.82
CA SER A 201 22.20 -4.27 -5.75
C SER A 201 22.93 -3.05 -6.31
N VAL A 202 22.96 -1.93 -5.59
CA VAL A 202 23.76 -0.73 -5.95
C VAL A 202 25.25 -1.03 -6.09
N GLU A 203 25.73 -2.04 -5.36
CA GLU A 203 27.10 -2.55 -5.39
C GLU A 203 27.39 -3.47 -6.59
N GLY A 204 26.39 -3.73 -7.45
CA GLY A 204 26.52 -4.54 -8.66
C GLY A 204 26.30 -6.04 -8.45
N ASP A 205 25.84 -6.48 -7.26
CA ASP A 205 25.52 -7.88 -7.03
C ASP A 205 24.14 -8.23 -7.58
N ARG A 206 24.13 -9.20 -8.50
CA ARG A 206 22.91 -9.76 -9.12
C ARG A 206 22.57 -11.15 -8.59
N THR A 207 23.46 -11.75 -7.81
CA THR A 207 23.37 -13.16 -7.41
C THR A 207 22.15 -13.40 -6.52
N MET A 208 21.85 -12.50 -5.59
CA MET A 208 20.71 -12.63 -4.68
C MET A 208 19.37 -12.65 -5.44
N GLY A 209 19.14 -11.73 -6.37
CA GLY A 209 17.92 -11.70 -7.19
C GLY A 209 17.76 -12.95 -8.07
N LEU A 210 18.88 -13.55 -8.50
CA LEU A 210 18.87 -14.81 -9.27
C LEU A 210 18.54 -16.04 -8.42
N THR A 211 18.80 -16.02 -7.10
CA THR A 211 18.52 -17.20 -6.24
C THR A 211 17.03 -17.49 -6.07
N TRP A 212 16.16 -16.48 -6.19
CA TRP A 212 14.71 -16.63 -6.07
C TRP A 212 14.06 -17.46 -7.18
N HIS A 213 14.79 -17.72 -8.26
CA HIS A 213 14.29 -18.44 -9.43
C HIS A 213 15.06 -19.73 -9.71
N ARG A 214 15.76 -20.28 -8.70
CA ARG A 214 16.42 -21.59 -8.82
C ARG A 214 15.38 -22.71 -8.76
N GLY A 215 15.33 -23.54 -9.81
CA GLY A 215 14.45 -24.70 -9.92
C GLY A 215 13.27 -24.50 -10.88
N ALA A 216 12.43 -25.54 -10.99
CA ALA A 216 11.26 -25.51 -11.86
C ALA A 216 10.16 -24.62 -11.26
N GLY A 217 9.95 -23.45 -11.87
CA GLY A 217 8.80 -22.60 -11.58
C GLY A 217 7.50 -23.26 -12.02
N LYS A 218 6.38 -22.87 -11.41
CA LYS A 218 5.06 -23.33 -11.80
C LYS A 218 4.26 -22.19 -12.42
N ASP A 219 3.59 -22.46 -13.53
CA ASP A 219 2.65 -21.51 -14.08
C ASP A 219 1.45 -21.31 -13.15
N VAL A 220 1.06 -20.06 -13.00
CA VAL A 220 -0.07 -19.58 -12.18
C VAL A 220 -0.80 -18.47 -12.93
N ALA A 221 -1.95 -18.05 -12.39
CA ALA A 221 -2.75 -16.97 -12.97
C ALA A 221 -3.14 -17.23 -14.44
N GLY A 222 -3.42 -18.50 -14.78
CA GLY A 222 -3.68 -18.94 -16.15
C GLY A 222 -2.51 -18.71 -17.11
N GLY A 223 -1.27 -18.91 -16.65
CA GLY A 223 -0.05 -18.74 -17.45
C GLY A 223 0.45 -17.30 -17.57
N LYS A 224 -0.14 -16.36 -16.82
CA LYS A 224 0.28 -14.94 -16.81
C LYS A 224 1.48 -14.68 -15.90
N ALA A 225 1.80 -15.63 -15.03
CA ALA A 225 2.88 -15.52 -14.08
C ALA A 225 3.50 -16.89 -13.81
N THR A 226 4.76 -16.87 -13.40
CA THR A 226 5.46 -18.07 -12.93
C THR A 226 5.78 -17.88 -11.45
N LEU A 227 5.53 -18.91 -10.65
CA LEU A 227 5.71 -18.92 -9.21
C LEU A 227 6.82 -19.89 -8.81
N TRP A 228 7.75 -19.41 -7.98
CA TRP A 228 8.82 -20.20 -7.39
C TRP A 228 8.65 -20.25 -5.87
N PRO A 229 8.55 -21.44 -5.25
CA PRO A 229 8.61 -21.57 -3.80
C PRO A 229 9.97 -21.09 -3.27
N ALA A 230 9.96 -20.39 -2.14
CA ALA A 230 11.16 -19.90 -1.48
C ALA A 230 10.97 -20.00 0.04
N GLY A 231 11.53 -21.05 0.65
CA GLY A 231 11.29 -21.35 2.06
C GLY A 231 9.80 -21.62 2.32
N ARG A 232 9.20 -20.87 3.26
CA ARG A 232 7.76 -20.92 3.55
C ARG A 232 6.91 -19.99 2.68
N GLY A 233 7.55 -19.12 1.89
CA GLY A 233 6.89 -18.17 1.00
C GLY A 233 7.11 -18.51 -0.47
N ALA A 234 6.96 -17.50 -1.33
CA ALA A 234 7.18 -17.66 -2.75
C ALA A 234 7.56 -16.33 -3.43
N VAL A 235 8.10 -16.46 -4.64
CA VAL A 235 8.33 -15.35 -5.56
C VAL A 235 7.55 -15.59 -6.83
N ALA A 236 6.71 -14.64 -7.24
CA ALA A 236 6.04 -14.65 -8.53
C ALA A 236 6.77 -13.69 -9.48
N ARG A 237 7.00 -14.08 -10.73
CA ARG A 237 7.40 -13.14 -11.79
C ARG A 237 6.29 -13.00 -12.80
N ILE A 238 6.07 -11.77 -13.22
CA ILE A 238 5.02 -11.42 -14.17
C ILE A 238 5.67 -10.63 -15.32
N PRO A 239 5.53 -11.07 -16.58
CA PRO A 239 5.91 -10.27 -17.74
C PRO A 239 5.18 -8.93 -17.77
N PHE A 240 5.89 -7.85 -18.04
CA PHE A 240 5.31 -6.53 -18.15
C PHE A 240 5.05 -6.17 -19.60
N LYS A 241 3.80 -5.79 -19.89
CA LYS A 241 3.39 -5.22 -21.19
C LYS A 241 2.75 -3.85 -21.02
N SER A 242 1.90 -3.73 -19.99
CA SER A 242 1.26 -2.49 -19.58
C SER A 242 0.90 -2.57 -18.10
N VAL A 243 0.60 -1.42 -17.47
CA VAL A 243 0.11 -1.36 -16.09
C VAL A 243 -1.14 -2.23 -15.90
N GLN A 244 -2.10 -2.18 -16.83
CA GLN A 244 -3.36 -2.92 -16.73
C GLN A 244 -3.15 -4.44 -16.81
N THR A 245 -2.31 -4.90 -17.74
CA THR A 245 -2.03 -6.33 -17.89
C THR A 245 -1.23 -6.87 -16.71
N TYR A 246 -0.29 -6.09 -16.20
CA TYR A 246 0.47 -6.42 -14.99
C TYR A 246 -0.43 -6.47 -13.75
N LEU A 247 -1.29 -5.46 -13.54
CA LEU A 247 -2.26 -5.44 -12.44
C LEU A 247 -3.21 -6.65 -12.49
N ALA A 248 -3.76 -6.96 -13.67
CA ALA A 248 -4.63 -8.11 -13.83
C ALA A 248 -3.92 -9.43 -13.46
N ALA A 249 -2.64 -9.56 -13.80
CA ALA A 249 -1.84 -10.72 -13.42
C ALA A 249 -1.50 -10.72 -11.92
N VAL A 250 -1.19 -9.58 -11.31
CA VAL A 250 -1.00 -9.45 -9.85
C VAL A 250 -2.26 -9.91 -9.11
N VAL A 251 -3.43 -9.40 -9.48
CA VAL A 251 -4.71 -9.78 -8.85
C VAL A 251 -4.97 -11.28 -9.00
N ALA A 252 -4.71 -11.86 -10.18
CA ALA A 252 -4.86 -13.29 -10.39
C ALA A 252 -3.89 -14.11 -9.51
N VAL A 253 -2.62 -13.68 -9.39
CA VAL A 253 -1.67 -14.30 -8.45
C VAL A 253 -2.18 -14.20 -7.02
N LEU A 254 -2.66 -13.04 -6.57
CA LEU A 254 -3.20 -12.85 -5.22
C LEU A 254 -4.38 -13.78 -4.91
N ARG A 255 -5.29 -13.99 -5.89
CA ARG A 255 -6.42 -14.92 -5.75
C ARG A 255 -5.97 -16.36 -5.58
N GLU A 256 -4.99 -16.81 -6.37
CA GLU A 256 -4.47 -18.18 -6.30
C GLU A 256 -3.48 -18.41 -5.14
N ALA A 257 -2.84 -17.35 -4.65
CA ALA A 257 -1.80 -17.45 -3.63
C ALA A 257 -2.31 -18.01 -2.30
N GLY A 258 -3.58 -17.72 -1.95
CA GLY A 258 -4.20 -18.22 -0.73
C GLY A 258 -4.35 -19.74 -0.66
N ASP A 259 -4.49 -20.40 -1.81
CA ASP A 259 -4.59 -21.86 -1.90
C ASP A 259 -3.22 -22.55 -1.76
N ARG A 260 -2.14 -21.81 -2.05
CA ARG A 260 -0.77 -22.35 -2.09
C ARG A 260 0.06 -21.97 -0.87
N LEU A 261 -0.20 -20.80 -0.29
CA LEU A 261 0.49 -20.25 0.86
C LEU A 261 -0.54 -20.00 1.97
N PRO A 262 -0.61 -20.87 2.99
CA PRO A 262 -1.60 -20.75 4.06
C PRO A 262 -1.62 -19.37 4.75
N ALA A 263 -0.47 -18.72 4.85
CA ALA A 263 -0.34 -17.36 5.40
C ALA A 263 -1.15 -16.30 4.61
N LEU A 264 -1.44 -16.58 3.33
CA LEU A 264 -2.12 -15.68 2.40
C LEU A 264 -3.59 -16.03 2.16
N LYS A 265 -4.12 -17.05 2.85
CA LYS A 265 -5.52 -17.50 2.70
C LYS A 265 -6.53 -16.36 2.89
N ARG A 266 -6.16 -15.35 3.67
CA ARG A 266 -6.90 -14.09 3.79
C ARG A 266 -5.93 -12.93 3.76
N LEU A 267 -6.22 -11.98 2.87
CA LEU A 267 -5.52 -10.71 2.77
C LEU A 267 -6.46 -9.57 3.21
N ASP A 268 -6.07 -8.87 4.27
CA ASP A 268 -6.74 -7.64 4.71
C ASP A 268 -6.48 -6.54 3.67
N GLY A 269 -7.54 -5.81 3.32
CA GLY A 269 -7.54 -4.83 2.24
C GLY A 269 -7.82 -5.41 0.86
N PHE A 270 -7.88 -6.73 0.65
CA PHE A 270 -8.15 -7.35 -0.65
C PHE A 270 -9.59 -7.88 -0.73
N ASP A 271 -10.30 -7.55 -1.80
CA ASP A 271 -11.52 -8.24 -2.23
C ASP A 271 -11.38 -8.81 -3.64
N GLY A 272 -10.41 -8.31 -4.40
CA GLY A 272 -10.06 -8.78 -5.72
C GLY A 272 -11.15 -8.59 -6.75
N GLN A 273 -12.20 -7.79 -6.50
CA GLN A 273 -13.28 -7.60 -7.47
C GLN A 273 -13.03 -6.38 -8.37
N ALA A 274 -13.71 -6.31 -9.50
CA ALA A 274 -13.77 -5.10 -10.33
C ALA A 274 -15.23 -4.65 -10.44
N ASP A 275 -15.77 -4.15 -9.33
CA ASP A 275 -17.18 -3.78 -9.15
C ASP A 275 -17.39 -2.28 -8.84
N GLY A 276 -16.37 -1.45 -9.07
CA GLY A 276 -16.37 -0.02 -8.76
C GLY A 276 -16.37 0.26 -7.25
N THR A 277 -15.95 -0.70 -6.42
CA THR A 277 -15.94 -0.54 -4.96
C THR A 277 -14.53 -0.63 -4.39
N TRP A 278 -14.11 0.42 -3.70
CA TRP A 278 -12.84 0.41 -2.98
C TRP A 278 -13.04 -0.09 -1.57
N THR A 279 -12.14 -0.97 -1.13
CA THR A 279 -12.19 -1.58 0.19
C THR A 279 -11.00 -1.14 1.04
N THR A 280 -11.25 -0.90 2.33
CA THR A 280 -10.20 -0.81 3.37
C THR A 280 -10.67 -1.48 4.66
N ASP A 281 -9.79 -2.28 5.25
CA ASP A 281 -10.06 -3.02 6.46
C ASP A 281 -9.55 -2.30 7.71
N PHE A 282 -10.29 -2.47 8.79
CA PHE A 282 -9.94 -2.07 10.16
C PHE A 282 -10.12 -3.27 11.09
N PRO A 283 -9.59 -3.22 12.33
CA PRO A 283 -9.86 -4.25 13.33
C PRO A 283 -11.35 -4.51 13.57
N THR A 284 -12.18 -3.46 13.56
CA THR A 284 -13.61 -3.58 13.91
C THR A 284 -14.56 -3.69 12.71
N CYS A 285 -14.14 -3.25 11.52
CA CYS A 285 -15.01 -3.21 10.35
C CYS A 285 -14.24 -3.23 9.03
N ARG A 286 -14.97 -3.35 7.93
CA ARG A 286 -14.52 -3.08 6.57
C ARG A 286 -15.30 -1.88 6.05
N LEU A 287 -14.58 -0.87 5.56
CA LEU A 287 -15.18 0.22 4.78
C LEU A 287 -15.24 -0.21 3.31
N ARG A 288 -16.35 0.12 2.65
CA ARG A 288 -16.52 -0.05 1.20
C ARG A 288 -17.02 1.26 0.61
N TYR A 289 -16.31 1.82 -0.36
CA TYR A 289 -16.70 3.03 -1.06
C TYR A 289 -17.05 2.71 -2.50
N ASN A 290 -18.29 2.96 -2.89
CA ASN A 290 -18.73 2.75 -4.25
C ASN A 290 -18.50 4.02 -5.08
N VAL A 291 -17.68 3.91 -6.12
CA VAL A 291 -17.20 5.03 -6.95
C VAL A 291 -18.33 5.71 -7.72
N GLU A 292 -19.32 4.95 -8.18
CA GLU A 292 -20.46 5.48 -8.95
C GLU A 292 -21.43 6.26 -8.05
N SER A 293 -21.88 5.65 -6.95
CA SER A 293 -22.85 6.25 -6.03
C SER A 293 -22.24 7.22 -5.02
N ARG A 294 -20.90 7.27 -4.93
CA ARG A 294 -20.14 8.12 -4.00
C ARG A 294 -20.47 7.88 -2.53
N ARG A 295 -20.86 6.65 -2.18
CA ARG A 295 -21.29 6.28 -0.82
C ARG A 295 -20.32 5.32 -0.16
N THR A 296 -20.04 5.59 1.12
CA THR A 296 -19.29 4.66 1.98
C THR A 296 -20.23 3.82 2.83
N THR A 297 -20.15 2.50 2.76
CA THR A 297 -20.80 1.57 3.68
C THR A 297 -19.80 0.99 4.68
N ILE A 298 -20.30 0.62 5.85
CA ILE A 298 -19.50 0.05 6.94
C ILE A 298 -20.04 -1.34 7.24
N HIS A 299 -19.17 -2.34 7.07
CA HIS A 299 -19.50 -3.73 7.31
C HIS A 299 -18.75 -4.19 8.58
N PRO A 300 -19.45 -4.48 9.69
CA PRO A 300 -18.80 -5.01 10.90
C PRO A 300 -17.98 -6.25 10.57
N ARG A 301 -16.75 -6.34 11.10
CA ARG A 301 -15.97 -7.57 11.01
C ARG A 301 -16.37 -8.44 12.18
N THR A 302 -16.73 -9.69 11.90
CA THR A 302 -16.81 -10.71 12.94
C THR A 302 -15.44 -10.75 13.63
N ARG A 303 -15.41 -10.43 14.94
CA ARG A 303 -14.17 -10.34 15.72
C ARG A 303 -13.34 -11.59 15.44
N ARG A 304 -12.08 -11.42 15.02
CA ARG A 304 -11.11 -12.51 15.15
C ARG A 304 -11.13 -12.92 16.63
N PRO A 305 -11.24 -14.21 16.98
CA PRO A 305 -10.82 -14.65 18.30
C PRO A 305 -9.42 -14.09 18.51
N ARG A 306 -9.22 -13.30 19.57
CA ARG A 306 -7.87 -12.89 19.97
C ARG A 306 -7.10 -14.18 20.21
N THR A 307 -6.25 -14.59 19.28
CA THR A 307 -5.13 -15.45 19.63
C THR A 307 -4.30 -14.61 20.57
N ARG A 308 -4.41 -14.87 21.88
CA ARG A 308 -3.43 -14.38 22.85
C ARG A 308 -2.09 -14.86 22.33
N ASN A 309 -1.30 -13.96 21.74
CA ASN A 309 0.12 -14.21 21.65
C ASN A 309 0.58 -14.28 23.10
N ALA A 310 1.01 -15.46 23.52
CA ALA A 310 1.77 -15.64 24.73
C ALA A 310 3.03 -14.77 24.55
N GLU A 311 3.11 -13.70 25.32
CA GLU A 311 4.38 -13.02 25.58
C GLU A 311 5.25 -14.03 26.33
N GLN A 312 6.29 -14.50 25.65
CA GLN A 312 7.54 -15.02 26.22
C GLN A 312 8.66 -14.13 25.70
#